data_AF-A0A0J1JE60-F1
#
_entry.id   AF-A0A0J1JE60-F1
#
_cell.length_a   1.000
_cell.length_b   1.000
_cell.length_c   1.000
_cell.angle_alpha   90.00
_cell.angle_beta   90.00
_cell.angle_gamma   90.00
#
_symmetry.space_group_name_H-M   'P 1'
#
loop_
_entity.id
_entity.type
_entity.pdbx_description
1 polymer ?
#
loop_
_entity_poly.entity_id
_entity_poly.type
_entity_poly.pdbx_seq_one_letter_code
_entity_poly.pdbx_strand_id
1 'polypeptide(L)' 'TTGQPRGIRNNNPLNIEFSTRNNWRGQVGSDGRFSIFEDDKWGFRAGARILRSYQKRGINTIHSIVHTFAPSHENN' A
#
# COMPACT_ATOMS: atom_id res chain seq x y z
N THR A 1 21.02 -15.89 7.47
CA THR A 1 20.49 -15.36 6.20
C THR A 1 19.64 -14.15 6.51
N THR A 2 20.17 -12.95 6.27
CA THR A 2 19.51 -11.67 6.55
C THR A 2 18.24 -11.54 5.70
N GLY A 3 17.08 -11.81 6.30
CA GLY A 3 15.79 -11.82 5.61
C GLY A 3 15.49 -10.44 5.02
N GLN A 4 15.20 -10.40 3.72
CA GLN A 4 14.79 -9.17 3.04
C GLN A 4 13.60 -8.52 3.78
N PRO A 5 13.55 -7.18 3.84
CA PRO A 5 12.38 -6.46 4.34
C PRO A 5 11.08 -6.96 3.68
N ARG A 6 10.01 -7.05 4.47
CA ARG A 6 8.71 -7.59 4.04
C ARG A 6 8.19 -6.93 2.75
N GLY A 7 8.35 -5.61 2.60
CA GLY A 7 7.92 -4.90 1.39
C GLY A 7 8.64 -5.37 0.12
N ILE A 8 9.91 -5.78 0.22
CA ILE A 8 10.66 -6.36 -0.90
C ILE A 8 10.16 -7.78 -1.19
N ARG A 9 10.02 -8.61 -0.15
CA ARG A 9 9.52 -9.99 -0.30
C ARG A 9 8.11 -10.04 -0.90
N ASN A 10 7.25 -9.10 -0.53
CA ASN A 10 5.85 -9.07 -0.95
C ASN A 10 5.63 -8.24 -2.23
N ASN A 11 6.68 -7.67 -2.84
CA ASN A 11 6.58 -6.71 -3.95
C ASN A 11 5.62 -5.53 -3.64
N ASN A 12 5.58 -5.12 -2.37
CA ASN A 12 4.64 -4.15 -1.81
C ASN A 12 5.43 -2.98 -1.17
N PRO A 13 5.99 -2.07 -1.97
CA PRO A 13 6.89 -1.01 -1.49
C PRO A 13 6.19 0.03 -0.60
N LEU A 14 4.86 0.04 -0.56
CA LEU A 14 4.05 1.02 0.18
C LEU A 14 3.24 0.39 1.31
N ASN A 15 3.55 -0.86 1.70
CA ASN A 15 2.87 -1.59 2.77
C ASN A 15 1.33 -1.54 2.67
N ILE A 16 0.81 -1.71 1.44
CA ILE A 16 -0.64 -1.69 1.20
C ILE A 16 -1.27 -2.89 1.90
N GLU A 17 -2.21 -2.62 2.81
CA GLU A 17 -2.93 -3.66 3.52
C GLU A 17 -3.86 -4.44 2.60
N PHE A 18 -3.94 -5.74 2.84
CA PHE A 18 -4.83 -6.62 2.13
C PHE A 18 -6.27 -6.39 2.61
N SER A 19 -7.19 -6.31 1.65
CA SER A 19 -8.63 -6.29 1.93
C SER A 19 -9.34 -7.07 0.84
N THR A 20 -10.29 -7.92 1.23
CA THR A 20 -11.14 -8.66 0.27
C THR A 20 -11.98 -7.74 -0.61
N ARG A 21 -12.16 -6.48 -0.23
CA ARG A 21 -12.85 -5.45 -1.01
C ARG A 21 -11.97 -4.83 -2.09
N ASN A 22 -10.65 -5.01 -2.00
CA ASN A 22 -9.69 -4.46 -2.95
C ASN A 22 -9.21 -5.56 -3.89
N ASN A 23 -9.45 -5.38 -5.20
CA ASN A 23 -8.93 -6.26 -6.24
C ASN A 23 -7.82 -5.54 -7.02
N TRP A 24 -6.63 -5.47 -6.43
CA TRP A 24 -5.49 -4.83 -7.09
C TRP A 24 -4.97 -5.70 -8.25
N ARG A 25 -4.74 -5.07 -9.41
CA ARG A 25 -4.08 -5.76 -10.53
C ARG A 25 -2.69 -6.23 -10.12
N GLY A 26 -2.38 -7.50 -10.38
CA GLY A 26 -1.11 -8.14 -10.02
C GLY A 26 -1.02 -8.56 -8.56
N GLN A 27 -2.09 -8.42 -7.76
CA GLN A 27 -2.14 -9.02 -6.43
C GLN A 27 -2.31 -10.54 -6.56
N VAL A 28 -1.39 -11.29 -5.96
CA VAL A 28 -1.38 -12.76 -5.99
C VAL A 28 -1.73 -13.38 -4.64
N GLY A 29 -1.81 -12.58 -3.58
CA GLY A 29 -2.19 -13.07 -2.26
C GLY A 29 -2.02 -12.03 -1.16
N SER A 30 -1.86 -12.53 0.06
CA SER A 30 -1.64 -11.77 1.28
C SER A 30 -0.67 -12.51 2.18
N ASP A 31 0.12 -11.77 2.96
CA ASP A 31 0.93 -12.34 4.04
C ASP A 31 0.21 -12.37 5.40
N GLY A 32 -1.11 -12.22 5.37
CA GLY A 32 -2.00 -12.10 6.53
C GLY A 32 -2.47 -10.66 6.72
N ARG A 33 -1.57 -9.67 6.64
CA ARG A 33 -1.91 -8.25 6.81
C ARG A 33 -1.76 -7.46 5.51
N PHE A 34 -0.71 -7.72 4.74
CA PHE A 34 -0.37 -6.92 3.57
C PHE A 34 -0.58 -7.69 2.28
N SER A 35 -0.98 -6.97 1.22
CA SER A 35 -1.07 -7.54 -0.12
C SER A 35 0.30 -8.03 -0.59
N ILE A 36 0.32 -9.17 -1.29
CA ILE A 36 1.46 -9.69 -2.04
C ILE A 36 1.20 -9.46 -3.52
N PHE A 37 2.17 -8.87 -4.21
CA PHE A 37 2.11 -8.63 -5.65
C PHE A 37 3.06 -9.56 -6.41
N GLU A 38 2.72 -9.86 -7.67
CA GLU A 38 3.60 -10.64 -8.56
C GLU A 38 4.91 -9.91 -8.90
N ASP A 39 4.89 -8.57 -8.88
CA ASP A 39 5.99 -7.70 -9.28
C ASP A 39 5.82 -6.31 -8.63
N ASP A 40 6.92 -5.61 -8.35
CA ASP A 40 6.95 -4.37 -7.58
C ASP A 40 6.17 -3.22 -8.26
N LYS A 41 6.16 -3.19 -9.60
CA LYS A 41 5.40 -2.26 -10.42
C LYS A 41 3.91 -2.26 -10.09
N TRP A 42 3.36 -3.38 -9.65
CA TRP A 42 1.96 -3.49 -9.25
C TRP A 42 1.70 -2.84 -7.90
N GLY A 43 2.63 -3.00 -6.95
CA GLY A 43 2.60 -2.30 -5.67
C GLY A 43 2.70 -0.77 -5.85
N PHE A 44 3.61 -0.30 -6.70
CA PHE A 44 3.68 1.14 -7.06
C PHE A 44 2.39 1.63 -7.72
N ARG A 45 1.85 0.87 -8.67
CA ARG A 45 0.58 1.22 -9.33
C ARG A 45 -0.58 1.30 -8.33
N ALA A 46 -0.68 0.37 -7.39
CA ALA A 46 -1.70 0.39 -6.36
C ALA A 46 -1.57 1.66 -5.48
N GLY A 47 -0.35 2.02 -5.09
CA GLY A 47 -0.06 3.29 -4.42
C GLY A 47 -0.53 4.52 -5.22
N ALA A 48 -0.20 4.58 -6.50
CA ALA A 48 -0.64 5.67 -7.38
C ALA A 48 -2.17 5.76 -7.48
N ARG A 49 -2.89 4.63 -7.41
CA ARG A 49 -4.37 4.62 -7.38
C ARG A 49 -4.92 5.15 -6.06
N ILE A 50 -4.27 4.85 -4.93
CA ILE A 50 -4.61 5.42 -3.62
C ILE A 50 -4.42 6.94 -3.63
N LEU A 51 -3.26 7.42 -4.09
CA LEU A 51 -2.98 8.86 -4.17
C LEU A 51 -3.96 9.58 -5.11
N ARG A 52 -4.35 8.96 -6.23
CA ARG A 52 -5.39 9.51 -7.11
C ARG A 52 -6.76 9.59 -6.41
N SER A 53 -7.08 8.63 -5.54
CA SER A 53 -8.31 8.67 -4.74
C SER A 53 -8.28 9.82 -3.73
N TYR A 54 -7.13 10.04 -3.07
CA TYR A 54 -6.92 11.18 -2.17
C TYR A 54 -7.12 12.51 -2.90
N GLN A 55 -6.49 12.67 -4.07
CA GLN A 55 -6.65 13.86 -4.89
C GLN A 55 -8.12 14.14 -5.23
N LYS A 56 -8.89 13.10 -5.62
CA LYS A 56 -10.34 13.24 -5.90
C LYS A 56 -11.17 13.67 -4.69
N ARG A 57 -10.68 13.40 -3.47
CA ARG A 57 -11.30 13.81 -2.20
C ARG A 57 -10.80 15.17 -1.69
N GLY A 58 -9.94 15.86 -2.46
CA GLY A 58 -9.34 17.13 -2.05
C GLY A 58 -8.13 17.01 -1.13
N ILE A 59 -7.63 15.80 -0.89
CA ILE A 59 -6.41 15.54 -0.11
C ILE A 59 -5.22 15.72 -1.06
N ASN A 60 -4.70 16.95 -1.14
CA ASN A 60 -3.76 17.39 -2.18
C ASN A 60 -2.51 18.11 -1.66
N THR A 61 -2.29 18.14 -0.34
CA THR A 61 -1.05 18.64 0.26
C THR A 61 -0.19 17.48 0.74
N ILE A 62 1.14 17.64 0.74
CA ILE A 62 2.05 16.61 1.25
C ILE A 62 1.67 16.19 2.67
N HIS A 63 1.43 17.18 3.55
CA HIS A 63 1.00 16.94 4.92
C HIS A 63 -0.27 16.09 5.00
N SER A 64 -1.32 16.44 4.26
CA SER A 64 -2.59 15.71 4.28
C SER A 64 -2.47 14.31 3.67
N ILE A 65 -1.66 14.14 2.63
CA ILE A 65 -1.38 12.82 2.03
C ILE A 65 -0.67 11.93 3.05
N VAL A 66 0.42 12.39 3.66
CA VAL A 66 1.19 11.62 4.65
C VAL A 66 0.30 11.29 5.85
N HIS A 67 -0.43 12.27 6.39
CA HIS A 67 -1.32 12.05 7.53
C HIS A 67 -2.47 11.08 7.22
N THR A 68 -3.00 11.08 6.00
CA THR A 68 -4.05 10.13 5.59
C THR A 68 -3.48 8.74 5.34
N PHE A 69 -2.27 8.64 4.78
CA PHE A 69 -1.64 7.37 4.43
C PHE A 69 -1.07 6.65 5.66
N ALA A 70 -0.53 7.40 6.61
CA ALA A 70 0.08 6.92 7.84
C ALA A 70 -0.33 7.85 9.00
N PRO A 71 -1.58 7.74 9.49
CA PRO A 71 -2.04 8.55 10.61
C PRO A 71 -1.21 8.26 11.86
N SER A 72 -0.96 9.30 12.66
CA SER A 72 -0.06 9.27 13.82
C SER A 72 -0.52 8.34 14.96
N HIS A 73 -1.69 7.71 14.85
CA HIS A 73 -2.34 6.99 15.93
C HIS A 73 -3.15 5.79 15.42
N GLU A 74 -2.47 4.68 15.10
CA GLU A 74 -3.07 3.34 15.03
C GLU A 74 -2.08 2.29 15.58
N ASN A 75 -1.72 2.43 16.86
CA ASN A 75 -1.17 1.36 17.70
C ASN A 75 -1.96 1.37 19.02
N ASN A 76 -3.11 0.71 19.06
CA ASN A 76 -3.77 0.22 20.27
C ASN A 76 -4.17 -1.24 20.05
#